data_AF-A0A2N5M9M2-F1
#
_entry.id   AF-A0A2N5M9M2-F1
#
_cell.length_a   1.000
_cell.length_b   1.000
_cell.length_c   1.000
_cell.angle_alpha   90.00
_cell.angle_beta   90.00
_cell.angle_gamma   90.00
#
_symmetry.space_group_name_H-M   'P 1'
#
loop_
_entity.id
_entity.type
_entity.pdbx_description
1 polymer ?
#
loop_
_entity_poly.entity_id
_entity_poly.type
_entity_poly.pdbx_seq_one_letter_code
_entity_poly.pdbx_strand_id
1 'polypeptide(L)'
;MKKEVLAVKIKNAVHKDGKDYYEATKGDWRAARDRVRKVEYVIGVLDKEVVCVYKPLVWETVEKNGRKRQRFEGKEVDKSTFNTFKDMQDDILKGFGVGASISYKQI
;
A
#
# COMPACT_ATOMS: atom_id res chain seq x y z
N MET A 1 -16.73 10.90 6.44
CA MET A 1 -16.26 10.53 5.09
C MET A 1 -15.47 9.24 5.24
N LYS A 2 -15.82 8.18 4.51
CA LYS A 2 -15.08 6.91 4.56
C LYS A 2 -13.74 7.09 3.85
N LYS A 3 -12.65 6.75 4.51
CA LYS A 3 -11.30 6.83 3.96
C LYS A 3 -10.97 5.49 3.32
N GLU A 4 -10.57 5.48 2.04
CA GLU A 4 -10.11 4.23 1.42
C GLU A 4 -8.59 4.12 1.58
N VAL A 5 -8.13 2.94 2.01
CA VAL A 5 -6.71 2.62 2.10
C VAL A 5 -6.34 1.46 1.20
N LEU A 6 -5.10 1.47 0.74
CA LEU A 6 -4.48 0.37 -0.01
C LEU A 6 -3.37 -0.24 0.84
N ALA A 7 -3.56 -1.46 1.33
CA ALA A 7 -2.51 -2.21 1.99
C ALA A 7 -1.76 -3.08 0.96
N VAL A 8 -0.44 -3.10 1.03
CA VAL A 8 0.42 -3.81 0.09
C VAL A 8 1.49 -4.62 0.82
N LYS A 9 1.70 -5.87 0.38
CA LYS A 9 2.70 -6.76 0.97
C LYS A 9 4.06 -6.51 0.33
N ILE A 10 4.99 -5.94 1.10
CA ILE A 10 6.30 -5.52 0.61
C ILE A 10 7.42 -6.54 0.84
N LYS A 11 7.12 -7.69 1.44
CA LYS A 11 8.09 -8.73 1.82
C LYS A 11 9.16 -9.05 0.77
N ASN A 12 8.75 -9.32 -0.47
CA ASN A 12 9.72 -9.68 -1.51
C ASN A 12 10.57 -8.49 -1.95
N ALA A 13 9.99 -7.29 -2.05
CA ALA A 13 10.73 -6.10 -2.43
C ALA A 13 11.78 -5.73 -1.37
N VAL A 14 11.46 -5.87 -0.10
CA VAL A 14 12.42 -5.62 1.00
C VAL A 14 13.47 -6.74 1.07
N HIS A 15 13.04 -8.00 1.23
CA HIS A 15 13.96 -9.09 1.56
C HIS A 15 14.73 -9.65 0.36
N LYS A 16 14.18 -9.59 -0.86
CA LYS A 16 14.84 -10.12 -2.06
C LYS A 16 15.50 -9.05 -2.89
N ASP A 17 14.82 -7.92 -3.07
CA ASP A 17 15.32 -6.84 -3.94
C ASP A 17 16.13 -5.79 -3.16
N GLY A 18 16.19 -5.88 -1.82
CA GLY A 18 16.96 -4.97 -0.96
C GLY A 18 16.39 -3.54 -0.91
N LYS A 19 15.12 -3.36 -1.27
CA LYS A 19 14.49 -2.03 -1.32
C LYS A 19 14.11 -1.54 0.06
N ASP A 20 14.18 -0.22 0.24
CA ASP A 20 13.60 0.40 1.43
C ASP A 20 12.06 0.32 1.43
N TYR A 21 11.45 0.67 2.56
CA TYR A 21 9.99 0.59 2.73
C TYR A 21 9.23 1.51 1.79
N TYR A 22 9.77 2.67 1.44
CA TYR A 22 9.13 3.61 0.53
C TYR A 22 9.21 3.09 -0.91
N GLU A 23 10.39 2.67 -1.39
CA GLU A 23 10.57 2.07 -2.70
C GLU A 23 9.72 0.81 -2.88
N ALA A 24 9.65 -0.02 -1.83
CA ALA A 24 8.87 -1.23 -1.84
C ALA A 24 7.36 -0.97 -1.89
N THR A 25 6.86 0.04 -1.16
CA THR A 25 5.45 0.43 -1.18
C THR A 25 5.07 1.22 -2.43
N LYS A 26 5.95 2.09 -2.95
CA LYS A 26 5.75 2.87 -4.18
C LYS A 26 5.48 2.00 -5.41
N GLY A 27 6.00 0.76 -5.43
CA GLY A 27 6.13 -0.14 -6.57
C GLY A 27 4.92 -0.33 -7.51
N ASP A 28 5.13 -1.09 -8.58
CA ASP A 28 4.16 -1.23 -9.68
C ASP A 28 3.03 -2.24 -9.34
N TRP A 29 2.06 -1.80 -8.54
CA TRP A 29 0.97 -2.65 -8.05
C TRP A 29 -0.10 -2.94 -9.10
N ARG A 30 -0.67 -4.15 -9.07
CA ARG A 30 -1.84 -4.54 -9.88
C ARG A 30 -3.11 -3.97 -9.26
N ALA A 31 -3.21 -2.64 -9.26
CA ALA A 31 -4.29 -1.90 -8.64
C ALA A 31 -5.21 -1.29 -9.72
N ALA A 32 -6.51 -1.13 -9.40
CA ALA A 32 -7.48 -0.57 -10.33
C ALA A 32 -7.35 0.95 -10.37
N ARG A 33 -7.19 1.54 -11.56
CA ARG A 33 -6.97 2.99 -11.76
C ARG A 33 -8.04 3.84 -11.07
N ASP A 34 -9.30 3.45 -11.19
CA ASP A 34 -10.42 4.22 -10.62
C ASP A 34 -10.49 4.13 -9.10
N ARG A 35 -9.90 3.09 -8.52
CA ARG A 35 -9.89 2.83 -7.09
C ARG A 35 -8.71 3.52 -6.41
N VAL A 36 -7.52 3.46 -6.99
CA VAL A 36 -6.34 4.15 -6.43
C VAL A 36 -6.52 5.66 -6.31
N ARG A 37 -7.33 6.27 -7.19
CA ARG A 37 -7.70 7.69 -7.11
C ARG A 37 -8.49 8.07 -5.85
N LYS A 38 -9.13 7.09 -5.20
CA LYS A 38 -9.90 7.28 -3.96
C LYS A 38 -9.10 6.91 -2.72
N VAL A 39 -7.89 6.35 -2.89
CA VAL A 39 -7.03 5.93 -1.80
C VAL A 39 -6.40 7.15 -1.13
N GLU A 40 -6.66 7.31 0.16
CA GLU A 40 -6.11 8.38 0.99
C GLU A 40 -4.77 7.97 1.64
N TYR A 41 -4.57 6.68 1.88
CA TYR A 41 -3.34 6.15 2.48
C TYR A 41 -2.93 4.81 1.88
N VAL A 42 -1.62 4.61 1.71
CA VAL A 42 -1.00 3.35 1.32
C VAL A 42 -0.24 2.78 2.50
N ILE A 43 -0.50 1.52 2.83
CA ILE A 43 0.04 0.84 4.01
C ILE A 43 0.98 -0.27 3.56
N GLY A 44 2.24 -0.21 3.99
CA GLY A 44 3.21 -1.28 3.76
C GLY A 44 3.13 -2.34 4.84
N VAL A 45 2.89 -3.57 4.41
CA VAL A 45 2.84 -4.75 5.28
C VAL A 45 4.06 -5.64 5.03
N LEU A 46 4.85 -5.86 6.06
CA LEU A 46 6.01 -6.73 6.06
C LEU A 46 5.80 -7.82 7.11
N ASP A 47 5.94 -9.09 6.72
CA ASP A 47 5.83 -10.24 7.63
C ASP A 47 4.61 -10.24 8.58
N LYS A 48 3.47 -9.75 8.07
CA LYS A 48 2.18 -9.59 8.79
C LYS A 48 2.17 -8.46 9.81
N GLU A 49 3.04 -7.47 9.67
CA GLU A 49 3.04 -6.25 10.47
C GLU A 49 2.93 -5.02 9.57
N VAL A 50 2.22 -4.01 10.05
CA VAL A 50 2.24 -2.68 9.42
C VAL A 50 3.54 -1.99 9.78
N VAL A 51 4.39 -1.74 8.79
CA VAL A 51 5.73 -1.16 9.00
C VAL A 51 5.87 0.27 8.48
N CYS A 52 5.01 0.69 7.56
CA CYS A 52 5.01 2.05 7.03
C CYS A 52 3.62 2.46 6.50
N VAL A 53 3.36 3.76 6.50
CA VAL A 53 2.14 4.35 5.96
C VAL A 53 2.50 5.63 5.21
N TYR A 54 1.98 5.76 4.00
CA TYR A 54 2.23 6.90 3.13
C TYR A 54 0.92 7.54 2.69
N LYS A 55 0.92 8.86 2.55
CA LYS A 55 -0.13 9.61 1.89
C LYS A 55 0.26 9.79 0.41
N PRO A 56 -0.42 9.12 -0.54
CA PRO A 56 -0.17 9.33 -1.96
C PRO A 56 -0.58 10.75 -2.35
N LEU A 57 0.28 11.43 -3.10
CA LEU A 57 0.03 12.76 -3.66
C LEU A 57 -0.32 12.66 -5.15
N VAL A 58 0.36 11.77 -5.86
CA VAL A 58 0.16 11.56 -7.30
C VAL A 58 0.14 10.06 -7.57
N TRP A 59 -0.74 9.65 -8.50
CA TRP A 59 -0.81 8.29 -9.01
C TRP A 59 -0.47 8.26 -10.49
N GLU A 60 0.41 7.33 -10.86
CA GLU A 60 0.86 7.10 -12.22
C GLU A 60 0.48 5.70 -12.67
N THR A 61 0.02 5.59 -13.91
CA THR A 61 -0.20 4.28 -14.54
C THR A 61 1.01 3.91 -15.37
N VAL A 62 1.70 2.85 -14.97
CA VAL A 62 2.85 2.29 -15.69
C VAL A 62 2.41 1.04 -16.44
N GLU A 63 2.72 0.95 -17.72
CA GLU A 63 2.51 -0.27 -18.49
C GLU A 63 3.76 -1.15 -18.45
N LYS A 64 3.61 -2.40 -17.98
CA LYS A 64 4.69 -3.37 -17.91
C LYS A 64 4.22 -4.72 -18.42
N ASN A 65 4.85 -5.21 -19.48
CA ASN A 65 4.50 -6.44 -20.18
C ASN A 65 3.01 -6.46 -20.63
N GLY A 66 2.53 -5.36 -21.23
CA GLY A 66 1.14 -5.21 -21.68
C GLY A 66 0.10 -5.12 -20.56
N ARG A 67 0.54 -4.98 -19.30
CA ARG A 67 -0.35 -4.87 -18.13
C ARG A 67 -0.15 -3.52 -17.45
N LYS A 68 -1.27 -2.83 -17.21
CA LYS A 68 -1.29 -1.57 -16.45
C LYS A 68 -1.08 -1.85 -14.97
N ARG A 69 -0.17 -1.09 -14.37
CA ARG A 69 0.17 -1.08 -12.94
C ARG A 69 0.00 0.33 -12.42
N GLN A 70 -0.28 0.48 -11.13
CA GLN A 70 -0.36 1.78 -10.49
C GLN A 70 0.83 1.94 -9.55
N ARG A 71 1.50 3.06 -9.71
CA ARG A 71 2.59 3.55 -8.87
C ARG A 71 2.10 4.85 -8.25
N PHE A 72 2.54 5.15 -7.03
CA PHE A 72 2.27 6.45 -6.42
C PHE A 72 3.56 7.16 -6.03
N GLU A 73 3.48 8.47 -5.94
CA GLU A 73 4.46 9.28 -5.22
C GLU A 73 3.75 9.93 -4.04
N GLY A 74 4.39 9.89 -2.88
CA GLY A 74 3.73 10.28 -1.64
C GLY A 74 4.73 10.70 -0.57
N LYS A 75 4.19 11.05 0.59
CA LYS A 75 4.97 11.39 1.78
C LYS A 75 4.60 10.46 2.91
N GLU A 76 5.56 10.20 3.78
CA GLU A 76 5.32 9.49 5.02
C GLU A 76 4.37 10.31 5.90
N VAL A 77 3.49 9.61 6.61
CA VAL A 77 2.56 10.24 7.55
C VAL A 77 3.24 10.53 8.88
N ASP A 78 2.61 11.37 9.70
CA ASP A 78 3.08 11.60 11.06
C ASP A 78 2.90 10.35 11.94
N LYS A 79 3.60 10.32 13.08
CA LYS A 79 3.59 9.19 14.01
C LYS A 79 2.21 8.86 14.59
N SER A 80 1.35 9.86 14.78
CA SER A 80 -0.01 9.65 15.31
C SER A 80 -0.88 8.90 14.29
N THR A 81 -0.83 9.35 13.03
CA THR A 81 -1.49 8.70 11.91
C THR A 81 -0.96 7.26 11.74
N PHE A 82 0.36 7.07 11.78
CA PHE A 82 0.95 5.73 11.70
C PHE A 82 0.46 4.80 12.82
N ASN A 83 0.48 5.24 14.08
CA ASN A 83 0.03 4.45 15.21
C ASN A 83 -1.44 4.04 15.09
N THR A 84 -2.29 4.93 14.56
CA THR A 84 -3.70 4.61 14.30
C THR A 84 -3.84 3.40 13.37
N PHE A 85 -3.08 3.37 12.27
CA PHE A 85 -3.10 2.22 11.35
C PHE A 85 -2.44 0.97 11.94
N LYS A 86 -1.44 1.15 12.81
CA LYS A 86 -0.79 0.05 13.52
C LYS A 86 -1.76 -0.64 14.49
N ASP A 87 -2.57 0.12 15.23
CA ASP A 87 -3.61 -0.42 16.11
C ASP A 87 -4.68 -1.19 15.32
N MET A 88 -4.90 -0.80 14.06
CA MET A 88 -5.81 -1.47 13.12
C MET A 88 -5.17 -2.61 12.32
N GLN A 89 -3.95 -3.04 12.64
CA GLN A 89 -3.21 -4.00 11.82
C GLN A 89 -3.98 -5.30 11.56
N ASP A 90 -4.61 -5.88 12.58
CA ASP A 90 -5.32 -7.16 12.45
C ASP A 90 -6.47 -7.05 11.46
N ASP A 91 -7.15 -5.91 11.50
CA ASP A 91 -8.26 -5.59 10.62
C ASP A 91 -7.77 -5.34 9.19
N ILE A 92 -6.64 -4.66 9.00
CA ILE A 92 -5.98 -4.48 7.70
C ILE A 92 -5.56 -5.85 7.11
N LEU A 93 -4.95 -6.71 7.94
CA LEU A 93 -4.44 -8.03 7.53
C LEU A 93 -5.57 -8.98 7.13
N LYS A 94 -6.71 -8.94 7.81
CA LYS A 94 -7.92 -9.69 7.43
C LYS A 94 -8.46 -9.32 6.05
N GLY A 95 -8.14 -8.14 5.53
CA GLY A 95 -8.56 -7.70 4.19
C GLY A 95 -7.84 -8.43 3.05
N PHE A 96 -6.69 -9.08 3.30
CA PHE A 96 -5.98 -9.80 2.25
C PHE A 96 -6.63 -11.15 1.96
N GLY A 97 -7.09 -11.33 0.72
CA GLY A 97 -7.49 -12.64 0.21
C GLY A 97 -6.33 -13.63 0.10
N VAL A 98 -6.65 -14.91 -0.09
CA VAL A 98 -5.65 -15.99 -0.29
C VAL A 98 -4.79 -15.66 -1.50
N GLY A 99 -3.46 -15.62 -1.31
CA GLY A 99 -2.50 -15.28 -2.37
C GLY A 99 -2.47 -13.79 -2.79
N ALA A 100 -3.29 -12.92 -2.20
CA ALA A 100 -3.33 -11.51 -2.54
C ALA A 100 -2.11 -10.75 -2.00
N SER A 101 -1.50 -9.93 -2.85
CA SER A 101 -0.41 -9.02 -2.51
C SER A 101 -0.88 -7.60 -2.19
N ILE A 102 -2.12 -7.26 -2.53
CA ILE A 102 -2.76 -5.98 -2.20
C ILE A 102 -4.14 -6.23 -1.58
N SER A 103 -4.59 -5.29 -0.77
CA SER A 103 -5.92 -5.26 -0.15
C SER A 103 -6.42 -3.82 -0.12
N TYR A 104 -7.68 -3.62 -0.44
CA TYR A 104 -8.33 -2.31 -0.27
C TYR A 104 -9.28 -2.38 0.90
N LYS A 105 -9.33 -1.30 1.68
CA LYS A 105 -10.21 -1.24 2.83
C LYS A 105 -10.80 0.15 3.02
N GLN A 106 -12.07 0.20 3.40
CA GLN A 106 -12.71 1.43 3.85
C GLN A 106 -12.61 1.49 5.37
N ILE A 107 -12.15 2.63 5.87
CA ILE A 107 -12.00 2.93 7.29
C ILE A 107 -12.76 4.21 7.64
#